data_AF-A0A922JHP3-F1
#
_entry.id   AF-A0A922JHP3-F1
#
_cell.length_a   1.000
_cell.length_b   1.000
_cell.length_c   1.000
_cell.angle_alpha   90.00
_cell.angle_beta   90.00
_cell.angle_gamma   90.00
#
_symmetry.space_group_name_H-M   'P 1'
#
loop_
_entity.id
_entity.type
_entity.pdbx_description
1 polymer ?
#
loop_
_entity_poly.entity_id
_entity_poly.type
_entity_poly.pdbx_seq_one_letter_code
_entity_poly.pdbx_strand_id
1 'polypeptide(L)'
;MESASEMVAFPLLTTPIESNYRACTIPYRFPSDNPRKATPAEIAWIDLFLNSIPSFKKRAETDPTVPDANIKAEVFAQRYTEILEEFKKDPESHGGPPDCILLCRVREQVLRELGFRDIFKKVKDEENAKAISLFVDVVNLNDAIEDEGKRLENLVRGIFAGNIFDLGSAQLAEVFSRDGMSFLASCQNLVSRPWVIDDLDAFKLQWGRKSWKKAIIFVDNSGADIILGILPFARELLRHGTQVVLAANDLPSINDMTYPELVEIISKLKDEHGQLMGVDTSNLLVANSGNDLPVRKSVIFCISWYYINWVMVSHFNAVAAAIIILLLLLLLGKGVVGLWKHIGLGWGVFARHTRIVMVDGLRTKFWHDIWCGDKSSQGLIPYSVHTWM
;
A
#
# COMPACT_ATOMS: atom_id res chain seq x y z
N MET A 1 14.65 3.15 14.81
CA MET A 1 15.10 1.77 14.58
C MET A 1 14.49 1.37 13.25
N GLU A 2 15.32 1.33 12.21
CA GLU A 2 14.96 0.74 10.92
C GLU A 2 14.79 -0.78 11.10
N SER A 3 14.08 -1.44 10.17
CA SER A 3 13.99 -2.90 10.12
C SER A 3 15.38 -3.54 10.24
N ALA A 4 15.54 -4.47 11.17
CA ALA A 4 16.82 -5.11 11.49
C ALA A 4 17.29 -6.12 10.43
N SER A 5 16.51 -6.33 9.38
CA SER A 5 16.77 -7.39 8.39
C SER A 5 17.34 -6.85 7.09
N GLU A 6 18.28 -7.60 6.51
CA GLU A 6 18.87 -7.27 5.21
C GLU A 6 17.79 -7.27 4.13
N MET A 7 17.69 -6.13 3.44
CA MET A 7 16.68 -5.84 2.44
C MET A 7 17.12 -6.35 1.06
N VAL A 8 16.30 -7.18 0.40
CA VAL A 8 16.56 -7.68 -0.96
C VAL A 8 15.54 -7.19 -1.97
N ALA A 9 15.99 -6.98 -3.21
CA ALA A 9 15.12 -6.58 -4.30
C ALA A 9 13.97 -7.56 -4.55
N PHE A 10 12.81 -7.04 -4.95
CA PHE A 10 11.69 -7.90 -5.31
C PHE A 10 12.00 -8.74 -6.55
N PRO A 11 11.81 -10.06 -6.48
CA PRO A 11 12.20 -10.98 -7.56
C PRO A 11 11.51 -10.77 -8.91
N LEU A 12 10.41 -10.01 -8.96
CA LEU A 12 9.71 -9.71 -10.22
C LEU A 12 10.16 -8.39 -10.88
N LEU A 13 11.11 -7.67 -10.28
CA LEU A 13 11.71 -6.49 -10.90
C LEU A 13 12.66 -6.91 -12.02
N THR A 14 12.58 -6.20 -13.15
CA THR A 14 13.50 -6.42 -14.28
C THR A 14 14.91 -6.02 -13.89
N THR A 15 15.86 -6.95 -14.05
CA THR A 15 17.29 -6.72 -13.83
C THR A 15 17.98 -6.19 -15.09
N PRO A 16 19.00 -5.30 -14.98
CA PRO A 16 19.50 -4.70 -13.73
C PRO A 16 18.55 -3.63 -13.19
N ILE A 17 18.35 -3.61 -11.88
CA ILE A 17 17.31 -2.79 -11.23
C ILE A 17 17.69 -1.32 -11.28
N GLU A 18 18.99 -1.04 -11.13
CA GLU A 18 19.59 0.29 -11.08
C GLU A 18 19.28 1.13 -12.32
N SER A 19 19.06 0.49 -13.47
CA SER A 19 18.73 1.18 -14.73
C SER A 19 17.28 1.06 -15.15
N ASN A 20 16.50 0.12 -14.58
CA ASN A 20 15.14 -0.19 -15.05
C ASN A 20 14.05 0.16 -14.05
N TYR A 21 14.39 0.41 -12.78
CA TYR A 21 13.41 0.67 -11.74
C TYR A 21 13.67 2.00 -11.01
N ARG A 22 12.61 2.81 -10.95
CA ARG A 22 12.55 4.00 -10.10
C ARG A 22 11.24 3.95 -9.32
N ALA A 23 11.33 3.96 -8.00
CA ALA A 23 10.15 3.88 -7.13
C ALA A 23 9.29 5.14 -7.17
N CYS A 24 9.90 6.33 -7.12
CA CYS A 24 9.15 7.58 -7.24
C CYS A 24 8.70 7.80 -8.69
N THR A 25 7.39 7.69 -8.90
CA THR A 25 6.74 7.89 -10.21
C THR A 25 6.87 9.31 -10.72
N ILE A 26 6.78 10.30 -9.82
CA ILE A 26 6.78 11.72 -10.18
C ILE A 26 8.18 12.29 -9.92
N PRO A 27 8.92 12.72 -10.97
CA PRO A 27 10.19 13.41 -10.78
C PRO A 27 9.94 14.83 -10.26
N TYR A 28 10.56 15.20 -9.14
CA TYR A 28 10.50 16.58 -8.65
C TYR A 28 11.61 17.44 -9.27
N ARG A 29 12.66 16.80 -9.77
CA ARG A 29 13.87 17.43 -10.29
C ARG A 29 14.43 16.65 -11.47
N PHE A 30 15.03 17.38 -12.40
CA PHE A 30 15.85 16.87 -13.50
C PHE A 30 17.33 17.29 -13.31
N PRO A 31 18.30 16.56 -13.92
CA PRO A 31 19.71 16.90 -13.81
C PRO A 31 20.09 18.30 -14.32
N SER A 32 19.27 18.91 -15.17
CA SER A 32 19.45 20.26 -15.69
C SER A 32 19.02 21.38 -14.74
N ASP A 33 18.29 21.06 -13.68
CA ASP A 33 17.79 22.04 -12.73
C ASP A 33 18.91 22.57 -11.82
N ASN A 34 18.80 23.82 -11.38
CA ASN A 34 19.79 24.42 -10.46
C ASN A 34 19.77 23.66 -9.11
N PRO A 35 20.87 23.00 -8.70
CA PRO A 35 20.89 22.16 -7.49
C PRO A 35 20.72 22.97 -6.19
N ARG A 36 21.04 24.27 -6.21
CA ARG A 36 20.96 25.16 -5.03
C ARG A 36 19.61 25.82 -4.84
N LYS A 37 18.60 25.49 -5.66
CA LYS A 37 17.28 26.11 -5.61
C LYS A 37 16.19 25.06 -5.76
N ALA A 38 15.23 25.07 -4.86
CA ALA A 38 14.09 24.17 -4.95
C ALA A 38 13.29 24.41 -6.25
N THR A 39 12.93 23.33 -6.93
CA THR A 39 12.09 23.39 -8.13
C THR A 39 10.64 23.69 -7.74
N PRO A 40 9.79 24.16 -8.68
CA PRO A 40 8.36 24.31 -8.42
C PRO A 40 7.68 23.00 -7.99
N ALA A 41 8.14 21.86 -8.50
CA ALA A 41 7.60 20.55 -8.12
C ALA A 41 8.01 20.17 -6.69
N GLU A 42 9.28 20.37 -6.31
CA GLU A 42 9.73 20.16 -4.93
C GLU A 42 8.94 21.03 -3.95
N ILE A 43 8.78 22.33 -4.25
CA ILE A 43 8.02 23.26 -3.41
C ILE A 43 6.57 22.79 -3.26
N ALA A 44 5.90 22.42 -4.36
CA ALA A 44 4.51 21.97 -4.31
C ALA A 44 4.34 20.70 -3.44
N TRP A 45 5.27 19.75 -3.54
CA TRP A 45 5.26 18.55 -2.69
C TRP A 45 5.64 18.85 -1.25
N ILE A 46 6.59 19.74 -0.98
CA ILE A 46 6.91 20.15 0.38
C ILE A 46 5.71 20.84 1.03
N ASP A 47 5.03 21.76 0.33
CA ASP A 47 3.82 22.45 0.80
C ASP A 47 2.70 21.46 1.10
N LEU A 48 2.58 20.41 0.30
CA LEU A 48 1.67 19.32 0.53
C LEU A 48 1.90 18.63 1.89
N PHE A 49 3.15 18.28 2.18
CA PHE A 49 3.52 17.65 3.45
C PHE A 49 3.39 18.62 4.63
N LEU A 50 3.71 19.91 4.45
CA LEU A 50 3.46 20.96 5.46
C LEU A 50 1.98 21.03 5.84
N ASN A 51 1.08 20.97 4.84
CA ASN A 51 -0.36 20.98 5.06
C ASN A 51 -0.88 19.73 5.80
N SER A 52 -0.11 18.65 5.86
CA SER A 52 -0.47 17.45 6.62
C SER A 52 -0.17 17.56 8.12
N ILE A 53 0.77 18.43 8.52
CA ILE A 53 1.27 18.54 9.90
C ILE A 53 0.16 18.72 10.94
N PRO A 54 -0.84 19.60 10.76
CA PRO A 54 -1.89 19.78 11.75
C PRO A 54 -2.68 18.50 12.03
N SER A 55 -2.90 17.65 11.03
CA SER A 55 -3.62 16.39 11.19
C SER A 55 -2.80 15.37 11.99
N PHE A 56 -1.51 15.24 11.68
CA PHE A 56 -0.60 14.36 12.42
C PHE A 56 -0.41 14.84 13.86
N LYS A 57 -0.24 16.15 14.08
CA LYS A 57 -0.15 16.76 15.42
C LYS A 57 -1.40 16.44 16.25
N LYS A 58 -2.60 16.63 15.68
CA LYS A 58 -3.87 16.36 16.38
C LYS A 58 -4.04 14.89 16.78
N ARG A 59 -3.52 13.96 15.97
CA ARG A 59 -3.53 12.54 16.34
C ARG A 59 -2.50 12.26 17.44
N ALA A 60 -1.27 12.74 17.25
CA ALA A 60 -0.16 12.57 18.18
C ALA A 60 -0.47 13.15 19.58
N GLU A 61 -1.09 14.33 19.69
CA GLU A 61 -1.38 14.97 20.98
C GLU A 61 -2.35 14.18 21.87
N THR A 62 -3.12 13.27 21.25
CA THR A 62 -4.10 12.42 21.94
C THR A 62 -3.63 10.98 22.13
N ASP A 63 -2.38 10.65 21.77
CA ASP A 63 -1.83 9.31 21.91
C ASP A 63 -1.62 8.96 23.40
N PRO A 64 -2.40 8.04 23.98
CA PRO A 64 -2.33 7.74 25.41
C PRO A 64 -1.09 6.91 25.77
N THR A 65 -0.36 6.38 24.79
CA THR A 65 0.81 5.52 25.00
C THR A 65 2.09 6.32 25.22
N VAL A 66 2.06 7.62 24.97
CA VAL A 66 3.23 8.51 25.05
C VAL A 66 3.05 9.52 26.20
N PRO A 67 3.95 9.53 27.20
CA PRO A 67 3.95 10.58 28.22
C PRO A 67 4.19 11.96 27.60
N ASP A 68 3.46 12.96 28.07
CA ASP A 68 3.50 14.35 27.57
C ASP A 68 3.25 14.45 26.05
N ALA A 69 2.36 13.61 25.52
CA ALA A 69 2.04 13.50 24.09
C ALA A 69 1.72 14.86 23.45
N ASN A 70 0.97 15.72 24.13
CA ASN A 70 0.64 17.07 23.66
C ASN A 70 1.88 17.95 23.45
N ILE A 71 2.84 17.91 24.39
CA ILE A 71 4.09 18.67 24.28
C ILE A 71 4.94 18.11 23.14
N LYS A 72 5.07 16.78 23.08
CA LYS A 72 5.84 16.11 22.02
C LYS A 72 5.23 16.29 20.63
N ALA A 73 3.91 16.37 20.52
CA ALA A 73 3.22 16.64 19.26
C ALA A 73 3.52 18.07 18.75
N GLU A 74 3.66 19.05 19.65
CA GLU A 74 4.13 20.39 19.29
C GLU A 74 5.58 20.34 18.78
N VAL A 75 6.46 19.63 19.48
CA VAL A 75 7.85 19.45 19.06
C VAL A 75 7.93 18.75 17.70
N PHE A 76 7.08 17.75 17.44
CA PHE A 76 6.97 17.12 16.12
C PHE A 76 6.61 18.15 15.05
N ALA A 77 5.55 18.93 15.27
CA ALA A 77 5.07 19.89 14.30
C ALA A 77 6.14 20.95 14.00
N GLN A 78 6.82 21.45 15.03
CA GLN A 78 7.92 22.40 14.89
C GLN A 78 9.10 21.79 14.11
N ARG A 79 9.67 20.68 14.59
CA ARG A 79 10.85 20.06 13.98
C ARG A 79 10.62 19.67 12.53
N TYR A 80 9.45 19.08 12.23
CA TYR A 80 9.15 18.66 10.88
C TYR A 80 8.90 19.86 9.94
N THR A 81 8.26 20.93 10.43
CA THR A 81 8.13 22.19 9.67
C THR A 81 9.49 22.79 9.34
N GLU A 82 10.41 22.85 10.32
CA GLU A 82 11.76 23.38 10.13
C GLU A 82 12.51 22.61 9.02
N ILE A 83 12.48 21.27 9.07
CA ILE A 83 13.11 20.43 8.03
C ILE A 83 12.50 20.67 6.64
N LEU A 84 11.16 20.74 6.55
CA LEU A 84 10.47 21.00 5.28
C LEU A 84 10.80 22.38 4.71
N GLU A 85 10.86 23.41 5.55
CA GLU A 85 11.28 24.76 5.14
C GLU A 85 12.76 24.84 4.77
N GLU A 86 13.61 24.00 5.37
CA GLU A 86 15.03 23.88 4.98
C GLU A 86 15.18 23.25 3.60
N PHE A 87 14.40 22.22 3.24
CA PHE A 87 14.40 21.67 1.87
C PHE A 87 14.05 22.73 0.81
N LYS A 88 13.19 23.71 1.13
CA LYS A 88 12.88 24.82 0.21
C LYS A 88 14.05 25.77 0.00
N LYS A 89 14.86 25.98 1.05
CA LYS A 89 16.02 26.88 1.04
C LYS A 89 17.25 26.22 0.43
N ASP A 90 17.49 24.96 0.78
CA ASP A 90 18.60 24.15 0.32
C ASP A 90 18.11 22.72 0.03
N PRO A 91 17.87 22.38 -1.25
CA PRO A 91 17.39 21.05 -1.61
C PRO A 91 18.31 19.91 -1.17
N GLU A 92 19.61 20.14 -1.04
CA GLU A 92 20.60 19.12 -0.63
C GLU A 92 20.63 18.91 0.90
N SER A 93 19.91 19.72 1.67
CA SER A 93 19.78 19.55 3.12
C SER A 93 19.11 18.22 3.47
N HIS A 94 19.35 17.71 4.69
CA HIS A 94 18.70 16.48 5.22
C HIS A 94 18.72 15.25 4.30
N GLY A 95 19.76 15.14 3.45
CA GLY A 95 19.92 14.03 2.51
C GLY A 95 19.07 14.12 1.25
N GLY A 96 18.65 15.33 0.86
CA GLY A 96 17.96 15.60 -0.40
C GLY A 96 18.89 15.58 -1.63
N PRO A 97 18.39 15.95 -2.82
CA PRO A 97 17.08 16.57 -3.12
C PRO A 97 15.87 15.71 -2.71
N PRO A 98 14.78 16.32 -2.23
CA PRO A 98 13.65 15.57 -1.72
C PRO A 98 12.91 14.82 -2.83
N ASP A 99 12.46 13.61 -2.50
CA ASP A 99 11.43 12.87 -3.20
C ASP A 99 10.32 12.48 -2.20
N CYS A 100 9.23 11.86 -2.68
CA CYS A 100 8.12 11.46 -1.81
C CYS A 100 8.58 10.53 -0.67
N ILE A 101 9.56 9.67 -0.95
CA ILE A 101 10.06 8.68 0.01
C ILE A 101 10.83 9.39 1.12
N LEU A 102 11.69 10.35 0.78
CA LEU A 102 12.42 11.14 1.78
C LEU A 102 11.46 11.96 2.65
N LEU A 103 10.49 12.63 2.03
CA LEU A 103 9.50 13.45 2.76
C LEU A 103 8.69 12.60 3.76
N CYS A 104 8.28 11.39 3.37
CA CYS A 104 7.65 10.42 4.28
C CYS A 104 8.63 9.93 5.36
N ARG A 105 9.86 9.55 5.00
CA ARG A 105 10.85 9.01 5.94
C ARG A 105 11.16 10.00 7.06
N VAL A 106 11.40 11.26 6.72
CA VAL A 106 11.70 12.30 7.70
C VAL A 106 10.51 12.47 8.66
N ARG A 107 9.27 12.46 8.17
CA ARG A 107 8.07 12.55 9.03
C ARG A 107 8.04 11.42 10.06
N GLU A 108 8.17 10.18 9.60
CA GLU A 108 8.12 9.01 10.48
C GLU A 108 9.31 8.99 11.45
N GLN A 109 10.49 9.42 11.01
CA GLN A 109 11.67 9.54 11.87
C GLN A 109 11.44 10.52 13.03
N VAL A 110 10.94 11.73 12.75
CA VAL A 110 10.68 12.73 13.81
C VAL A 110 9.65 12.21 14.82
N LEU A 111 8.57 11.58 14.36
CA LEU A 111 7.57 10.97 15.26
C LEU A 111 8.20 9.89 16.15
N ARG A 112 8.96 8.97 15.54
CA ARG A 112 9.59 7.84 16.25
C ARG A 112 10.66 8.27 17.24
N GLU A 113 11.45 9.30 16.91
CA GLU A 113 12.44 9.89 17.82
C GLU A 113 11.80 10.51 19.07
N LEU A 114 10.61 11.09 18.92
CA LEU A 114 9.84 11.66 20.04
C LEU A 114 9.13 10.59 20.88
N GLY A 115 9.18 9.33 20.44
CA GLY A 115 8.63 8.18 21.14
C GLY A 115 7.25 7.74 20.65
N PHE A 116 6.67 8.40 19.64
CA PHE A 116 5.44 7.92 19.01
C PHE A 116 5.71 6.64 18.22
N ARG A 117 4.88 5.62 18.45
CA ARG A 117 4.97 4.33 17.74
C ARG A 117 3.89 4.19 16.68
N ASP A 118 2.65 4.50 17.04
CA ASP A 118 1.50 4.42 16.15
C ASP A 118 0.40 5.38 16.59
N ILE A 119 0.49 6.64 16.12
CA ILE A 119 -0.51 7.66 16.44
C ILE A 119 -1.87 7.41 15.77
N PHE A 120 -1.98 6.38 14.93
CA PHE A 120 -3.20 5.99 14.22
C PHE A 120 -3.84 4.74 14.82
N LYS A 121 -3.22 4.07 15.80
CA LYS A 121 -3.67 2.78 16.33
C LYS A 121 -5.14 2.77 16.73
N LYS A 122 -5.57 3.75 17.51
CA LYS A 122 -6.96 3.85 17.98
C LYS A 122 -7.95 3.90 16.81
N VAL A 123 -7.69 4.74 15.81
CA VAL A 123 -8.59 4.83 14.65
C VAL A 123 -8.57 3.53 13.84
N LYS A 124 -7.40 2.91 13.65
CA LYS A 124 -7.28 1.65 12.92
C LYS A 124 -8.14 0.58 13.58
N ASP A 125 -8.07 0.46 14.91
CA ASP A 125 -8.84 -0.53 15.66
C ASP A 125 -10.35 -0.28 15.57
N GLU A 126 -10.79 0.98 15.67
CA GLU A 126 -12.20 1.36 15.51
C GLU A 126 -12.72 1.06 14.10
N GLU A 127 -11.94 1.38 13.07
CA GLU A 127 -12.30 1.11 11.67
C GLU A 127 -12.29 -0.38 11.35
N ASN A 128 -11.29 -1.12 11.86
CA ASN A 128 -11.21 -2.57 11.72
C ASN A 128 -12.42 -3.26 12.36
N ALA A 129 -12.81 -2.86 13.58
CA ALA A 129 -13.97 -3.44 14.25
C ALA A 129 -15.27 -3.21 13.47
N LYS A 130 -15.49 -1.99 12.96
CA LYS A 130 -16.64 -1.68 12.10
C LYS A 130 -16.60 -2.49 10.80
N ALA A 131 -15.46 -2.55 10.12
CA ALA A 131 -15.34 -3.29 8.88
C ALA A 131 -15.54 -4.81 9.07
N ILE A 132 -15.00 -5.40 10.16
CA ILE A 132 -15.24 -6.81 10.50
C ILE A 132 -16.74 -7.10 10.62
N SER A 133 -17.52 -6.21 11.25
CA SER A 133 -18.97 -6.40 11.41
C SER A 133 -19.74 -6.44 10.08
N LEU A 134 -19.18 -5.87 9.01
CA LEU A 134 -19.79 -5.82 7.67
C LEU A 134 -19.25 -6.89 6.71
N PHE A 135 -18.21 -7.62 7.10
CA PHE A 135 -17.48 -8.53 6.21
C PHE A 135 -18.39 -9.60 5.59
N VAL A 136 -19.22 -10.24 6.43
CA VAL A 136 -20.14 -11.32 6.01
C VAL A 136 -21.11 -10.83 4.93
N ASP A 137 -21.74 -9.67 5.15
CA ASP A 137 -22.73 -9.12 4.22
C ASP A 137 -22.10 -8.71 2.89
N VAL A 138 -20.92 -8.08 2.93
CA VAL A 138 -20.17 -7.72 1.71
C VAL A 138 -19.77 -8.97 0.91
N VAL A 139 -19.34 -10.05 1.58
CA VAL A 139 -19.01 -11.30 0.91
C VAL A 139 -20.26 -11.95 0.29
N ASN A 140 -21.37 -12.03 1.02
CA ASN A 140 -22.63 -12.60 0.51
C ASN A 140 -23.14 -11.86 -0.74
N LEU A 141 -23.03 -10.53 -0.76
CA LEU A 141 -23.43 -9.73 -1.92
C LEU A 141 -22.57 -10.00 -3.15
N ASN A 142 -21.26 -10.20 -2.97
CA ASN A 142 -20.38 -10.60 -4.06
C ASN A 142 -20.71 -12.02 -4.55
N ASP A 143 -20.96 -12.95 -3.63
CA ASP A 143 -21.28 -14.35 -3.97
C ASP A 143 -22.62 -14.48 -4.70
N ALA A 144 -23.59 -13.59 -4.43
CA ALA A 144 -24.87 -13.55 -5.12
C ALA A 144 -24.79 -13.14 -6.61
N ILE A 145 -23.67 -12.55 -7.06
CA ILE A 145 -23.49 -12.19 -8.46
C ILE A 145 -23.06 -13.43 -9.24
N GLU A 146 -23.96 -14.05 -10.02
CA GLU A 146 -23.67 -15.29 -10.75
C GLU A 146 -22.61 -15.13 -11.86
N ASP A 147 -22.67 -14.02 -12.60
CA ASP A 147 -21.73 -13.72 -13.68
C ASP A 147 -20.35 -13.38 -13.13
N GLU A 148 -19.35 -14.23 -13.38
CA GLU A 148 -18.00 -14.07 -12.84
C GLU A 148 -17.35 -12.74 -13.24
N GLY A 149 -17.59 -12.26 -14.47
CA GLY A 149 -17.05 -11.00 -14.95
C GLY A 149 -17.62 -9.80 -14.20
N LYS A 150 -18.92 -9.79 -13.92
CA LYS A 150 -19.59 -8.78 -13.10
C LYS A 150 -19.18 -8.88 -11.64
N ARG A 151 -18.99 -10.10 -11.11
CA ARG A 151 -18.50 -10.33 -9.75
C ARG A 151 -17.10 -9.73 -9.60
N LEU A 152 -16.20 -10.00 -10.54
CA LEU A 152 -14.86 -9.43 -10.55
C LEU A 152 -14.89 -7.89 -10.61
N GLU A 153 -15.73 -7.32 -11.46
CA GLU A 153 -15.91 -5.88 -11.52
C GLU A 153 -16.40 -5.29 -10.19
N ASN A 154 -17.35 -5.96 -9.52
CA ASN A 154 -17.84 -5.53 -8.21
C ASN A 154 -16.76 -5.61 -7.13
N LEU A 155 -15.93 -6.65 -7.14
CA LEU A 155 -14.78 -6.79 -6.24
C LEU A 155 -13.73 -5.68 -6.47
N VAL A 156 -13.42 -5.37 -7.72
CA VAL A 156 -12.50 -4.26 -8.07
C VAL A 156 -13.07 -2.91 -7.61
N ARG A 157 -14.38 -2.68 -7.78
CA ARG A 157 -15.05 -1.49 -7.21
C ARG A 157 -15.00 -1.48 -5.69
N GLY A 158 -15.13 -2.64 -5.03
CA GLY A 158 -14.96 -2.78 -3.58
C GLY A 158 -13.58 -2.36 -3.10
N ILE A 159 -12.52 -2.72 -3.84
CA ILE A 159 -11.15 -2.27 -3.54
C ILE A 159 -11.05 -0.74 -3.61
N PHE A 160 -11.56 -0.12 -4.68
CA PHE A 160 -11.53 1.35 -4.79
C PHE A 160 -12.36 2.04 -3.71
N ALA A 161 -13.55 1.51 -3.42
CA ALA A 161 -14.41 2.05 -2.38
C ALA A 161 -13.72 1.96 -1.01
N GLY A 162 -13.16 0.81 -0.67
CA GLY A 162 -12.46 0.58 0.60
C GLY A 162 -11.30 1.54 0.81
N ASN A 163 -10.50 1.79 -0.23
CA ASN A 163 -9.38 2.73 -0.13
C ASN A 163 -9.81 4.20 0.01
N ILE A 164 -11.01 4.57 -0.44
CA ILE A 164 -11.55 5.93 -0.30
C ILE A 164 -12.25 6.10 1.06
N PHE A 165 -12.76 5.01 1.62
CA PHE A 165 -13.73 5.04 2.69
C PHE A 165 -13.08 5.22 4.07
N ASP A 166 -13.12 6.46 4.59
CA ASP A 166 -12.68 6.83 5.94
C ASP A 166 -13.84 6.70 6.94
N LEU A 167 -13.89 5.57 7.64
CA LEU A 167 -14.87 5.23 8.69
C LEU A 167 -14.74 6.12 9.94
N GLY A 168 -13.62 6.83 10.08
CA GLY A 168 -13.31 7.76 11.17
C GLY A 168 -13.74 9.21 10.93
N SER A 169 -14.12 9.59 9.70
CA SER A 169 -14.64 10.92 9.42
C SER A 169 -16.07 11.09 9.96
N ALA A 170 -16.31 12.11 10.78
CA ALA A 170 -17.61 12.38 11.40
C ALA A 170 -18.76 12.53 10.38
N GLN A 171 -18.45 12.92 9.14
CA GLN A 171 -19.40 13.02 8.03
C GLN A 171 -19.88 11.65 7.51
N LEU A 172 -19.03 10.62 7.53
CA LEU A 172 -19.44 9.25 7.18
C LEU A 172 -20.05 8.51 8.36
N ALA A 173 -19.69 8.89 9.60
CA ALA A 173 -20.26 8.36 10.83
C ALA A 173 -21.77 8.70 11.01
N GLU A 174 -22.22 9.90 10.62
CA GLU A 174 -23.66 10.26 10.66
C GLU A 174 -24.48 9.42 9.67
N VAL A 175 -23.93 9.14 8.48
CA VAL A 175 -24.54 8.23 7.48
C VAL A 175 -24.52 6.77 7.97
N PHE A 176 -23.60 6.44 8.89
CA PHE A 176 -23.44 5.10 9.48
C PHE A 176 -24.51 4.74 10.51
N SER A 177 -25.11 5.73 11.16
CA SER A 177 -26.02 5.52 12.29
C SER A 177 -27.37 4.92 11.92
N ARG A 178 -27.64 4.67 10.62
CA ARG A 178 -28.93 4.11 10.21
C ARG A 178 -28.95 2.72 9.58
N ASP A 179 -28.11 2.28 8.63
CA ASP A 179 -28.49 1.05 7.90
C ASP A 179 -27.38 0.16 7.29
N GLY A 180 -26.09 0.27 7.65
CA GLY A 180 -25.04 -0.59 7.04
C GLY A 180 -24.84 -0.41 5.52
N MET A 181 -25.63 0.46 4.88
CA MET A 181 -25.69 0.79 3.45
C MET A 181 -24.52 1.65 2.95
N SER A 182 -23.54 1.99 3.80
CA SER A 182 -22.56 3.06 3.52
C SER A 182 -21.39 2.61 2.63
N PHE A 183 -20.80 1.43 2.87
CA PHE A 183 -19.73 0.89 2.01
C PHE A 183 -20.25 0.54 0.60
N LEU A 184 -21.43 -0.08 0.54
CA LEU A 184 -22.08 -0.44 -0.73
C LEU A 184 -22.51 0.78 -1.53
N ALA A 185 -23.04 1.81 -0.85
CA ALA A 185 -23.30 3.10 -1.50
C ALA A 185 -22.01 3.74 -2.03
N SER A 186 -20.89 3.64 -1.30
CA SER A 186 -19.59 4.10 -1.79
C SER A 186 -19.13 3.34 -3.04
N CYS A 187 -19.34 2.02 -3.13
CA CYS A 187 -19.08 1.24 -4.35
C CYS A 187 -19.90 1.74 -5.55
N GLN A 188 -21.14 2.20 -5.32
CA GLN A 188 -22.04 2.69 -6.35
C GLN A 188 -21.76 4.15 -6.75
N ASN A 189 -21.23 4.96 -5.84
CA ASN A 189 -20.93 6.37 -6.06
C ASN A 189 -19.51 6.64 -6.61
N LEU A 190 -18.77 5.59 -6.97
CA LEU A 190 -17.49 5.73 -7.66
C LEU A 190 -17.69 6.45 -9.01
N VAL A 191 -16.66 7.19 -9.43
CA VAL A 191 -16.65 7.84 -10.76
C VAL A 191 -16.93 6.79 -11.83
N SER A 192 -17.84 7.13 -12.75
CA SER A 192 -18.22 6.25 -13.85
C SER A 192 -17.04 5.99 -14.77
N ARG A 193 -16.97 4.77 -15.30
CA ARG A 193 -16.00 4.39 -16.33
C ARG A 193 -16.20 5.21 -17.62
N PRO A 194 -15.16 5.44 -18.44
CA PRO A 194 -13.79 4.96 -18.26
C PRO A 194 -13.06 5.72 -17.16
N TRP A 195 -12.31 4.98 -16.34
CA TRP A 195 -11.35 5.61 -15.42
C TRP A 195 -10.17 6.19 -16.18
N VAL A 196 -9.36 7.02 -15.51
CA VAL A 196 -8.24 7.70 -16.15
C VAL A 196 -7.24 6.75 -16.82
N ILE A 197 -7.10 5.54 -16.27
CA ILE A 197 -6.42 4.38 -16.83
C ILE A 197 -7.34 3.20 -16.49
N ASP A 198 -7.91 2.58 -17.52
CA ASP A 198 -8.97 1.60 -17.35
C ASP A 198 -8.63 0.32 -18.12
N ASP A 199 -7.87 -0.54 -17.47
CA ASP A 199 -7.48 -1.86 -18.00
C ASP A 199 -8.42 -2.98 -17.49
N LEU A 200 -9.56 -2.64 -16.87
CA LEU A 200 -10.43 -3.62 -16.22
C LEU A 200 -10.98 -4.64 -17.23
N ASP A 201 -11.35 -4.21 -18.43
CA ASP A 201 -11.89 -5.13 -19.44
C ASP A 201 -10.80 -6.09 -19.95
N ALA A 202 -9.56 -5.62 -20.09
CA ALA A 202 -8.43 -6.47 -20.41
C ALA A 202 -8.14 -7.46 -19.28
N PHE A 203 -8.24 -7.03 -18.02
CA PHE A 203 -8.08 -7.89 -16.85
C PHE A 203 -9.18 -8.95 -16.75
N LYS A 204 -10.46 -8.58 -16.96
CA LYS A 204 -11.60 -9.52 -17.03
C LYS A 204 -11.40 -10.57 -18.11
N LEU A 205 -10.88 -10.18 -19.27
CA LEU A 205 -10.59 -11.12 -20.35
C LEU A 205 -9.50 -12.14 -19.97
N GLN A 206 -8.46 -11.70 -19.25
CA GLN A 206 -7.43 -12.61 -18.76
C GLN A 206 -7.96 -13.51 -17.63
N TRP A 207 -8.82 -12.97 -16.77
CA TRP A 207 -9.44 -13.69 -15.65
C TRP A 207 -10.19 -14.94 -16.11
N GLY A 208 -11.04 -14.82 -17.13
CA GLY A 208 -11.77 -15.98 -17.67
C GLY A 208 -10.91 -16.95 -18.49
N ARG A 209 -9.68 -16.60 -18.85
CA ARG A 209 -8.81 -17.41 -19.74
C ARG A 209 -7.64 -18.07 -19.04
N LYS A 210 -7.16 -17.48 -17.95
CA LYS A 210 -5.93 -17.89 -17.27
C LYS A 210 -6.22 -18.21 -15.81
N SER A 211 -5.78 -19.38 -15.37
CA SER A 211 -5.68 -19.69 -13.94
C SER A 211 -4.34 -19.18 -13.42
N TRP A 212 -4.36 -18.05 -12.71
CA TRP A 212 -3.19 -17.61 -11.94
C TRP A 212 -2.92 -18.61 -10.82
N LYS A 213 -1.65 -18.99 -10.64
CA LYS A 213 -1.26 -19.96 -9.59
C LYS A 213 -0.82 -19.28 -8.30
N LYS A 214 -0.23 -18.09 -8.42
CA LYS A 214 0.26 -17.30 -7.30
C LYS A 214 -0.04 -15.82 -7.54
N ALA A 215 -0.54 -15.14 -6.51
CA ALA A 215 -0.80 -13.71 -6.49
C ALA A 215 -0.12 -13.10 -5.26
N ILE A 216 0.55 -11.96 -5.44
CA ILE A 216 1.10 -11.16 -4.35
C ILE A 216 0.35 -9.85 -4.37
N ILE A 217 -0.33 -9.54 -3.27
CA ILE A 217 -1.08 -8.30 -3.09
C ILE A 217 -0.39 -7.52 -1.98
N PHE A 218 0.04 -6.31 -2.31
CA PHE A 218 0.54 -5.42 -1.29
C PHE A 218 -0.60 -4.58 -0.76
N VAL A 219 -0.87 -4.72 0.53
CA VAL A 219 -2.00 -4.05 1.17
C VAL A 219 -1.63 -2.61 1.52
N ASP A 220 -2.65 -1.77 1.67
CA ASP A 220 -2.50 -0.36 1.98
C ASP A 220 -3.14 -0.08 3.35
N ASN A 221 -4.39 0.37 3.40
CA ASN A 221 -5.02 0.88 4.61
C ASN A 221 -5.71 -0.19 5.48
N SER A 222 -5.84 0.14 6.75
CA SER A 222 -6.73 -0.56 7.69
C SER A 222 -8.20 -0.32 7.40
N GLY A 223 -9.08 -1.03 8.13
CA GLY A 223 -10.52 -0.84 8.04
C GLY A 223 -11.11 -1.39 6.74
N ALA A 224 -11.94 -0.59 6.08
CA ALA A 224 -12.73 -1.00 4.92
C ALA A 224 -11.87 -1.41 3.71
N ASP A 225 -10.69 -0.81 3.52
CA ASP A 225 -9.79 -1.16 2.43
C ASP A 225 -9.39 -2.64 2.48
N ILE A 226 -8.63 -3.02 3.52
CA ILE A 226 -8.18 -4.40 3.67
C ILE A 226 -9.34 -5.37 3.93
N ILE A 227 -10.29 -5.04 4.83
CA ILE A 227 -11.32 -6.00 5.24
C ILE A 227 -12.45 -6.14 4.22
N LEU A 228 -12.93 -5.06 3.60
CA LEU A 228 -14.10 -5.08 2.72
C LEU A 228 -13.74 -4.98 1.23
N GLY A 229 -12.53 -4.52 0.89
CA GLY A 229 -12.01 -4.49 -0.47
C GLY A 229 -11.09 -5.66 -0.78
N ILE A 230 -9.93 -5.70 -0.13
CA ILE A 230 -8.85 -6.65 -0.46
C ILE A 230 -9.19 -8.08 -0.05
N LEU A 231 -9.68 -8.33 1.17
CA LEU A 231 -9.96 -9.70 1.63
C LEU A 231 -11.04 -10.41 0.81
N PRO A 232 -12.17 -9.78 0.41
CA PRO A 232 -13.12 -10.41 -0.50
C PRO A 232 -12.52 -10.72 -1.87
N PHE A 233 -11.65 -9.85 -2.40
CA PHE A 233 -10.94 -10.10 -3.65
C PHE A 233 -9.91 -11.25 -3.53
N ALA A 234 -9.15 -11.30 -2.43
CA ALA A 234 -8.24 -12.40 -2.11
C ALA A 234 -8.99 -13.72 -1.93
N ARG A 235 -10.17 -13.69 -1.28
CA ARG A 235 -11.07 -14.84 -1.16
C ARG A 235 -11.52 -15.35 -2.53
N GLU A 236 -11.84 -14.45 -3.48
CA GLU A 236 -12.17 -14.87 -4.85
C GLU A 236 -10.98 -15.58 -5.53
N LEU A 237 -9.77 -15.05 -5.40
CA LEU A 237 -8.56 -15.68 -5.92
C LEU A 237 -8.34 -17.09 -5.33
N LEU A 238 -8.54 -17.26 -4.01
CA LEU A 238 -8.46 -18.55 -3.33
C LEU A 238 -9.52 -19.53 -3.84
N ARG A 239 -10.75 -19.06 -4.06
CA ARG A 239 -11.83 -19.87 -4.64
C ARG A 239 -11.50 -20.37 -6.05
N HIS A 240 -10.70 -19.62 -6.81
CA HIS A 240 -10.15 -20.01 -8.11
C HIS A 240 -8.87 -20.86 -8.02
N GLY A 241 -8.47 -21.29 -6.81
CA GLY A 241 -7.30 -22.14 -6.57
C GLY A 241 -5.96 -21.40 -6.64
N THR A 242 -5.96 -20.07 -6.54
CA THR A 242 -4.74 -19.25 -6.52
C THR A 242 -4.15 -19.23 -5.12
N GLN A 243 -2.83 -19.40 -4.99
CA GLN A 243 -2.13 -19.06 -3.75
C GLN A 243 -1.98 -17.54 -3.63
N VAL A 244 -2.42 -16.97 -2.51
CA VAL A 244 -2.43 -15.52 -2.30
C VAL A 244 -1.46 -15.16 -1.18
N VAL A 245 -0.56 -14.22 -1.43
CA VAL A 245 0.32 -13.61 -0.43
C VAL A 245 -0.10 -12.18 -0.20
N LEU A 246 -0.51 -11.84 1.02
CA LEU A 246 -0.78 -10.46 1.43
C LEU A 246 0.47 -9.88 2.10
N ALA A 247 1.11 -8.91 1.45
CA ALA A 247 2.32 -8.26 1.94
C ALA A 247 1.96 -6.93 2.63
N ALA A 248 2.20 -6.86 3.94
CA ALA A 248 1.87 -5.73 4.80
C ALA A 248 3.13 -5.04 5.36
N ASN A 249 2.99 -3.84 5.91
CA ASN A 249 4.11 -3.09 6.49
C ASN A 249 4.68 -3.79 7.73
N ASP A 250 5.97 -3.64 7.96
CA ASP A 250 6.63 -4.07 9.21
C ASP A 250 6.24 -3.14 10.36
N LEU A 251 6.36 -1.84 10.12
CA LEU A 251 6.11 -0.80 11.11
C LEU A 251 4.91 0.06 10.72
N PRO A 252 4.19 0.61 11.71
CA PRO A 252 3.14 1.59 11.47
C PRO A 252 3.64 2.79 10.68
N SER A 253 2.80 3.21 9.74
CA SER A 253 2.93 4.42 8.95
C SER A 253 1.52 4.86 8.57
N ILE A 254 1.09 6.03 9.04
CA ILE A 254 -0.30 6.48 8.88
C ILE A 254 -1.28 5.38 9.34
N ASN A 255 -2.35 5.11 8.59
CA ASN A 255 -3.35 4.08 8.87
C ASN A 255 -3.07 2.78 8.10
N ASP A 256 -1.88 2.63 7.52
CA ASP A 256 -1.48 1.42 6.80
C ASP A 256 -1.59 0.18 7.71
N MET A 257 -1.99 -0.93 7.09
CA MET A 257 -2.05 -2.23 7.73
C MET A 257 -0.63 -2.79 7.95
N THR A 258 -0.32 -3.18 9.18
CA THR A 258 0.94 -3.87 9.49
C THR A 258 0.79 -5.39 9.45
N TYR A 259 1.92 -6.10 9.32
CA TYR A 259 1.96 -7.56 9.32
C TYR A 259 1.32 -8.17 10.57
N PRO A 260 1.66 -7.75 11.81
CA PRO A 260 1.03 -8.31 13.01
C PRO A 260 -0.48 -8.06 13.04
N GLU A 261 -0.92 -6.85 12.67
CA GLU A 261 -2.34 -6.49 12.65
C GLU A 261 -3.13 -7.30 11.62
N LEU A 262 -2.55 -7.55 10.44
CA LEU A 262 -3.19 -8.35 9.41
C LEU A 262 -3.35 -9.81 9.83
N VAL A 263 -2.35 -10.38 10.51
CA VAL A 263 -2.43 -11.73 11.09
C VAL A 263 -3.59 -11.81 12.09
N GLU A 264 -3.73 -10.81 12.97
CA GLU A 264 -4.83 -10.75 13.94
C GLU A 264 -6.21 -10.63 13.26
N ILE A 265 -6.35 -9.77 12.24
CA ILE A 265 -7.60 -9.59 11.50
C ILE A 265 -8.01 -10.89 10.81
N ILE A 266 -7.07 -11.53 10.12
CA ILE A 266 -7.34 -12.81 9.44
C ILE A 266 -7.73 -13.88 10.45
N SER A 267 -7.08 -13.94 11.62
CA SER A 267 -7.46 -14.86 12.68
C SER A 267 -8.87 -14.62 13.22
N LYS A 268 -9.33 -13.36 13.27
CA LYS A 268 -10.70 -13.00 13.73
C LYS A 268 -11.78 -13.34 12.70
N LEU A 269 -11.43 -13.31 11.41
CA LEU A 269 -12.38 -13.55 10.32
C LEU A 269 -12.49 -15.02 9.91
N LYS A 270 -11.47 -15.84 10.20
CA LYS A 270 -11.52 -17.28 9.96
C LYS A 270 -12.53 -17.96 10.88
N ASP A 271 -13.26 -18.93 10.34
CA ASP A 271 -14.07 -19.83 11.15
C ASP A 271 -13.22 -20.96 11.79
N GLU A 272 -13.89 -21.84 12.53
CA GLU A 272 -13.28 -22.98 13.23
C GLU A 272 -12.59 -23.99 12.30
N HIS A 273 -12.93 -23.97 11.00
CA HIS A 273 -12.31 -24.82 9.98
C HIS A 273 -11.16 -24.10 9.25
N GLY A 274 -10.82 -22.88 9.68
CA GLY A 274 -9.79 -22.07 9.03
C GLY A 274 -10.24 -21.54 7.67
N GLN A 275 -11.54 -21.39 7.44
CA GLN A 275 -12.09 -20.87 6.19
C GLN A 275 -12.52 -19.41 6.34
N LEU A 276 -12.50 -18.67 5.23
CA LEU A 276 -13.11 -17.35 5.12
C LEU A 276 -14.43 -17.50 4.38
N MET A 277 -15.54 -17.53 5.11
CA MET A 277 -16.88 -17.66 4.55
C MET A 277 -16.97 -18.86 3.59
N GLY A 278 -16.59 -20.06 4.05
CA GLY A 278 -16.64 -21.29 3.27
C GLY A 278 -15.51 -21.49 2.25
N VAL A 279 -14.53 -20.58 2.18
CA VAL A 279 -13.35 -20.70 1.31
C VAL A 279 -12.11 -21.03 2.13
N ASP A 280 -11.46 -22.15 1.80
CA ASP A 280 -10.24 -22.61 2.46
C ASP A 280 -9.10 -21.58 2.34
N THR A 281 -8.39 -21.36 3.45
CA THR A 281 -7.29 -20.38 3.53
C THR A 281 -5.90 -20.99 3.66
N SER A 282 -5.73 -22.30 3.41
CA SER A 282 -4.42 -22.96 3.44
C SER A 282 -3.43 -22.35 2.44
N ASN A 283 -3.97 -21.76 1.36
CA ASN A 283 -3.25 -21.07 0.31
C ASN A 283 -3.17 -19.55 0.51
N LEU A 284 -3.62 -19.03 1.66
CA LEU A 284 -3.50 -17.63 2.05
C LEU A 284 -2.29 -17.46 2.98
N LEU A 285 -1.30 -16.70 2.52
CA LEU A 285 -0.09 -16.38 3.27
C LEU A 285 -0.07 -14.89 3.60
N VAL A 286 0.43 -14.55 4.78
CA VAL A 286 0.70 -13.16 5.18
C VAL A 286 2.21 -12.99 5.23
N ALA A 287 2.73 -11.93 4.61
CA ALA A 287 4.15 -11.65 4.56
C ALA A 287 4.45 -10.27 5.12
N ASN A 288 5.50 -10.18 5.92
CA ASN A 288 6.08 -8.91 6.31
C ASN A 288 6.92 -8.39 5.14
N SER A 289 6.56 -7.22 4.61
CA SER A 289 7.32 -6.59 3.52
C SER A 289 8.67 -6.03 4.00
N GLY A 290 8.83 -5.71 5.30
CA GLY A 290 9.97 -4.93 5.78
C GLY A 290 9.80 -3.42 5.56
N ASN A 291 8.67 -2.98 5.00
CA ASN A 291 8.39 -1.56 4.73
C ASN A 291 7.82 -0.84 5.95
N ASP A 292 8.16 0.44 6.10
CA ASP A 292 7.81 1.26 7.25
C ASP A 292 7.31 2.66 6.85
N LEU A 293 6.86 2.83 5.61
CA LEU A 293 6.45 4.08 4.98
C LEU A 293 5.14 3.90 4.19
N PRO A 294 4.36 4.96 3.91
CA PRO A 294 3.13 4.86 3.12
C PRO A 294 3.43 4.79 1.60
N VAL A 295 4.71 4.79 1.26
CA VAL A 295 5.23 4.67 -0.09
C VAL A 295 6.36 3.66 -0.05
N ARG A 296 6.42 2.77 -1.05
CA ARG A 296 7.43 1.71 -1.06
C ARG A 296 8.64 2.16 -1.86
N LYS A 297 9.80 2.26 -1.20
CA LYS A 297 11.09 2.70 -1.81
C LYS A 297 11.63 1.72 -2.84
N SER A 298 11.21 0.48 -2.74
CA SER A 298 11.21 -0.53 -3.79
C SER A 298 10.24 -1.60 -3.32
N VAL A 299 9.71 -2.42 -4.21
CA VAL A 299 9.21 -3.70 -3.72
C VAL A 299 10.46 -4.41 -3.20
N ILE A 300 10.59 -4.48 -1.88
CA ILE A 300 11.70 -5.09 -1.17
C ILE A 300 11.01 -6.00 -0.16
N PHE A 301 11.42 -7.25 -0.10
CA PHE A 301 10.93 -8.19 0.91
C PHE A 301 12.03 -8.40 1.93
N CYS A 302 11.66 -8.42 3.21
CA CYS A 302 12.40 -9.18 4.21
C CYS A 302 11.99 -10.66 4.07
N ILE A 303 12.69 -11.43 3.25
CA ILE A 303 12.45 -12.88 3.16
C ILE A 303 13.18 -13.56 4.33
N SER A 304 12.44 -13.94 5.37
CA SER A 304 12.87 -15.08 6.18
C SER A 304 12.89 -16.30 5.25
N TRP A 305 14.09 -16.80 4.94
CA TRP A 305 14.36 -17.85 3.94
C TRP A 305 13.64 -19.19 4.20
N TYR A 306 12.84 -19.30 5.26
CA TYR A 306 12.27 -20.56 5.74
C TYR A 306 11.01 -21.05 5.02
N TYR A 307 10.34 -20.27 4.15
CA TYR A 307 8.98 -20.64 3.70
C TYR A 307 8.63 -20.52 2.22
N ILE A 308 9.53 -20.09 1.32
CA ILE A 308 9.12 -19.80 -0.07
C ILE A 308 9.95 -20.58 -1.09
N ASN A 309 9.42 -21.74 -1.50
CA ASN A 309 9.85 -22.43 -2.72
C ASN A 309 9.22 -21.75 -3.96
N TRP A 310 10.07 -21.18 -4.81
CA TRP A 310 9.70 -20.44 -6.01
C TRP A 310 9.41 -21.36 -7.21
N VAL A 311 8.36 -21.03 -7.97
CA VAL A 311 8.18 -21.45 -9.37
C VAL A 311 7.63 -20.25 -10.15
N MET A 312 8.23 -19.98 -11.31
CA MET A 312 8.11 -18.81 -12.18
C MET A 312 6.73 -18.57 -12.80
N VAL A 313 6.37 -17.30 -12.98
CA VAL A 313 5.65 -16.82 -14.19
C VAL A 313 6.23 -15.48 -14.62
N SER A 314 6.84 -15.48 -15.81
CA SER A 314 7.30 -14.29 -16.54
C SER A 314 6.15 -13.61 -17.29
N HIS A 315 6.28 -12.29 -17.47
CA HIS A 315 5.47 -11.37 -18.29
C HIS A 315 4.30 -10.66 -17.58
N PHE A 316 4.64 -9.59 -16.86
CA PHE A 316 3.80 -8.39 -16.75
C PHE A 316 4.74 -7.19 -16.64
N ASN A 317 4.65 -6.25 -17.59
CA ASN A 317 5.53 -5.09 -17.66
C ASN A 317 5.38 -4.24 -16.38
N ALA A 318 6.51 -3.78 -15.85
CA ALA A 318 6.68 -2.95 -14.64
C ALA A 318 5.91 -1.61 -14.62
N VAL A 319 5.12 -1.35 -15.66
CA VAL A 319 4.27 -0.18 -15.85
C VAL A 319 2.94 -0.32 -15.06
N ALA A 320 2.43 -1.54 -14.87
CA ALA A 320 1.12 -1.75 -14.23
C ALA A 320 1.09 -1.47 -12.70
N ALA A 321 2.20 -1.72 -12.00
CA ALA A 321 2.28 -1.48 -10.54
C ALA A 321 2.44 0.01 -10.20
N ALA A 322 3.08 0.80 -11.06
CA ALA A 322 3.16 2.26 -10.93
C ALA A 322 1.82 2.94 -11.29
N ILE A 323 0.99 2.27 -12.09
CA ILE A 323 -0.28 2.78 -12.60
C ILE A 323 -1.40 2.74 -11.56
N ILE A 324 -1.47 1.75 -10.68
CA ILE A 324 -2.52 1.67 -9.63
C ILE A 324 -2.37 2.81 -8.60
N ILE A 325 -1.13 3.18 -8.26
CA ILE A 325 -0.84 4.30 -7.35
C ILE A 325 -1.09 5.65 -8.05
N LEU A 326 -0.84 5.75 -9.36
CA LEU A 326 -1.15 6.96 -10.15
C LEU A 326 -2.66 7.10 -10.47
N LEU A 327 -3.40 5.99 -10.56
CA LEU A 327 -4.85 5.93 -10.78
C LEU A 327 -5.65 6.54 -9.62
N LEU A 328 -5.16 6.38 -8.40
CA LEU A 328 -5.73 7.00 -7.20
C LEU A 328 -5.59 8.52 -7.19
N LEU A 329 -4.63 9.10 -7.93
CA LEU A 329 -4.38 10.55 -7.96
C LEU A 329 -5.42 11.34 -8.77
N LEU A 330 -6.17 10.67 -9.64
CA LEU A 330 -6.99 11.33 -10.67
C LEU A 330 -8.50 11.09 -10.51
N LEU A 331 -8.91 10.14 -9.67
CA LEU A 331 -10.32 9.85 -9.34
C LEU A 331 -10.87 10.73 -8.19
N LEU A 332 -10.05 11.64 -7.65
CA LEU A 332 -10.36 12.48 -6.50
C LEU A 332 -11.20 13.70 -6.88
N GLY A 333 -12.49 13.47 -7.11
CA GLY A 333 -13.53 14.47 -6.86
C GLY A 333 -13.61 14.81 -5.37
N LYS A 334 -13.77 16.11 -5.07
CA LYS A 334 -13.88 16.78 -3.77
C LYS A 334 -14.31 15.86 -2.60
N GLY A 335 -13.37 15.45 -1.73
CA GLY A 335 -13.71 14.73 -0.49
C GLY A 335 -12.60 14.25 0.44
N VAL A 336 -11.34 14.15 0.01
CA VAL A 336 -10.28 13.49 0.83
C VAL A 336 -9.57 14.47 1.78
N VAL A 337 -9.28 14.10 3.03
CA VAL A 337 -8.62 14.99 4.00
C VAL A 337 -7.10 14.85 3.96
N GLY A 338 -6.41 15.99 4.06
CA GLY A 338 -4.98 16.10 4.36
C GLY A 338 -4.14 16.45 3.14
N LEU A 339 -3.50 15.43 2.57
CA LEU A 339 -2.53 15.55 1.48
C LEU A 339 -3.26 15.73 0.12
N TRP A 340 -4.18 14.84 -0.20
CA TRP A 340 -4.65 14.65 -1.58
C TRP A 340 -5.68 15.68 -2.10
N LYS A 341 -6.37 16.41 -1.20
CA LYS A 341 -7.28 17.51 -1.59
C LYS A 341 -6.57 18.75 -2.12
N HIS A 342 -5.30 18.94 -1.78
CA HIS A 342 -4.50 20.07 -2.27
C HIS A 342 -3.88 19.78 -3.65
N ILE A 343 -3.52 18.52 -3.96
CA ILE A 343 -3.06 18.11 -5.30
C ILE A 343 -4.13 18.33 -6.38
N GLY A 344 -5.40 18.02 -6.08
CA GLY A 344 -6.50 18.21 -7.03
C GLY A 344 -6.72 19.67 -7.46
N LEU A 345 -6.33 20.65 -6.63
CA LEU A 345 -6.45 22.08 -6.95
C LEU A 345 -5.35 22.58 -7.91
N GLY A 346 -4.23 21.86 -8.05
CA GLY A 346 -3.07 22.26 -8.88
C GLY A 346 -2.92 21.52 -10.21
N TRP A 347 -3.77 20.52 -10.50
CA TRP A 347 -3.58 19.59 -11.61
C TRP A 347 -3.49 20.26 -13.00
N GLY A 348 -4.29 21.30 -13.26
CA GLY A 348 -4.25 22.04 -14.53
C GLY A 348 -2.93 22.80 -14.78
N VAL A 349 -2.15 23.05 -13.74
CA VAL A 349 -0.77 23.59 -13.85
C VAL A 349 0.21 22.44 -14.00
N PHE A 350 -0.01 21.34 -13.29
CA PHE A 350 0.87 20.16 -13.23
C PHE A 350 0.96 19.39 -14.55
N ALA A 351 -0.18 19.11 -15.19
CA ALA A 351 -0.22 18.34 -16.46
C ALA A 351 0.58 19.00 -17.60
N ARG A 352 0.79 20.32 -17.54
CA ARG A 352 1.56 21.09 -18.53
C ARG A 352 3.08 20.91 -18.41
N HIS A 353 3.57 20.36 -17.30
CA HIS A 353 5.00 20.19 -17.02
C HIS A 353 5.41 18.71 -16.94
N THR A 354 4.47 17.78 -17.11
CA THR A 354 4.73 16.33 -17.15
C THR A 354 4.95 15.87 -18.58
N ARG A 355 6.14 15.32 -18.88
CA ARG A 355 6.45 14.65 -20.16
C ARG A 355 6.78 13.19 -19.89
N ILE A 356 6.09 12.28 -20.56
CA ILE A 356 6.38 10.84 -20.55
C ILE A 356 7.35 10.56 -21.70
N VAL A 357 8.47 9.92 -21.42
CA VAL A 357 9.43 9.43 -22.42
C VAL A 357 9.38 7.90 -22.39
N MET A 358 8.92 7.31 -23.50
CA MET A 358 8.96 5.85 -23.72
C MET A 358 10.35 5.47 -24.25
N VAL A 359 10.98 4.45 -23.66
CA VAL A 359 12.21 3.84 -24.18
C VAL A 359 11.87 2.45 -24.68
N ASP A 360 12.19 2.17 -25.94
CA ASP A 360 11.84 0.94 -26.66
C ASP A 360 12.63 -0.28 -26.17
N GLY A 361 11.95 -1.43 -26.22
CA GLY A 361 12.37 -2.68 -25.58
C GLY A 361 13.41 -3.52 -26.32
N LEU A 362 14.03 -4.43 -25.56
CA LEU A 362 14.79 -5.57 -26.06
C LEU A 362 14.41 -6.84 -25.29
N ARG A 363 14.21 -7.95 -26.03
CA ARG A 363 13.86 -9.29 -25.51
C ARG A 363 15.13 -10.12 -25.28
N THR A 364 15.15 -10.97 -24.26
CA THR A 364 16.15 -12.04 -24.10
C THR A 364 15.44 -13.40 -23.92
N LYS A 365 15.78 -14.38 -24.76
CA LYS A 365 15.32 -15.78 -24.69
C LYS A 365 16.27 -16.59 -23.79
N PHE A 366 15.75 -17.50 -22.96
CA PHE A 366 16.56 -18.59 -22.40
C PHE A 366 15.77 -19.91 -22.42
N TRP A 367 16.16 -20.76 -23.37
CA TRP A 367 15.83 -22.18 -23.46
C TRP A 367 17.12 -22.97 -23.18
N HIS A 368 16.96 -24.21 -22.67
CA HIS A 368 17.94 -25.29 -22.37
C HIS A 368 18.21 -25.56 -20.86
N ASP A 369 17.30 -26.36 -20.29
CA ASP A 369 17.46 -27.45 -19.29
C ASP A 369 17.75 -27.24 -17.79
N ILE A 370 17.29 -28.24 -17.01
CA ILE A 370 17.08 -28.32 -15.55
C ILE A 370 18.24 -29.09 -14.83
N TRP A 371 18.41 -29.16 -13.50
CA TRP A 371 17.90 -30.23 -12.60
C TRP A 371 18.47 -30.07 -11.17
N CYS A 372 17.55 -30.08 -10.20
CA CYS A 372 17.60 -30.71 -8.86
C CYS A 372 18.93 -31.22 -8.28
N GLY A 373 19.04 -31.14 -6.95
CA GLY A 373 20.19 -31.64 -6.20
C GLY A 373 20.58 -33.09 -6.50
N ASP A 374 21.86 -33.26 -6.80
CA ASP A 374 22.72 -34.35 -6.33
C ASP A 374 23.64 -33.73 -5.25
N LYS A 375 23.33 -33.90 -3.95
CA LYS A 375 24.12 -33.30 -2.85
C LYS A 375 25.61 -33.71 -2.93
N SER A 376 26.58 -32.92 -2.43
CA SER A 376 26.63 -32.49 -1.02
C SER A 376 27.63 -31.36 -0.66
N SER A 377 27.24 -30.58 0.37
CA SER A 377 27.97 -30.03 1.55
C SER A 377 29.15 -29.03 1.33
N GLN A 378 29.44 -28.01 2.15
CA GLN A 378 29.36 -27.92 3.62
C GLN A 378 29.72 -26.46 4.07
N GLY A 379 29.07 -25.94 5.12
CA GLY A 379 29.39 -24.68 5.82
C GLY A 379 28.60 -23.48 5.28
N LEU A 380 27.59 -22.92 5.97
CA LEU A 380 27.70 -22.28 7.27
C LEU A 380 26.29 -22.15 7.87
N ILE A 381 26.01 -22.90 8.93
CA ILE A 381 24.93 -22.61 9.87
C ILE A 381 25.50 -22.88 11.26
N PRO A 382 25.25 -22.02 12.26
CA PRO A 382 24.91 -22.49 13.59
C PRO A 382 23.46 -22.14 13.90
N TYR A 383 22.75 -23.16 14.37
CA TYR A 383 21.32 -23.26 14.60
C TYR A 383 20.85 -22.52 15.86
N SER A 384 19.57 -22.14 15.87
CA SER A 384 18.67 -22.38 17.02
C SER A 384 17.22 -22.50 16.52
N VAL A 385 16.62 -23.67 16.74
CA VAL A 385 15.28 -24.07 16.27
C VAL A 385 14.36 -24.20 17.47
N HIS A 386 13.15 -23.64 17.38
CA HIS A 386 12.00 -24.09 18.14
C HIS A 386 10.83 -24.33 17.17
N THR A 387 10.34 -25.56 17.14
CA THR A 387 9.10 -25.98 16.49
C THR A 387 8.02 -26.13 17.55
N TRP A 388 6.82 -25.60 17.31
CA TRP A 388 5.61 -25.98 18.04
C TRP A 388 4.71 -26.78 17.10
N MET A 389 4.19 -27.89 17.62
CA MET A 389 3.13 -28.72 17.02
C MET A 389 1.81 -27.97 16.96
#